data_AF-A0A395IL73-F1
#
_entry.id   AF-A0A395IL73-F1
#
_cell.length_a   1.000
_cell.length_b   1.000
_cell.length_c   1.000
_cell.angle_alpha   90.00
_cell.angle_beta   90.00
_cell.angle_gamma   90.00
#
_symmetry.space_group_name_H-M   'P 1'
#
loop_
_entity.id
_entity.type
_entity.pdbx_description
1 polymer ?
#
loop_
_entity_poly.entity_id
_entity_poly.type
_entity_poly.pdbx_seq_one_letter_code
_entity_poly.pdbx_strand_id
1 'polypeptide(L)'
;MDGTGTCSKIKYCVAHQTICPDCVVSCNVDYSFLRGSDDCPHCGWKHKDHKDNVKKRQIEEKKALKEASNAKVEEGKAKVAAQKAAAAAARKK
;
A
#
# COMPACT_ATOMS: atom_id res chain seq x y z
N MET A 1 15.82 -9.53 -30.66
CA MET A 1 17.10 -8.82 -30.44
C MET A 1 17.66 -9.29 -29.11
N ASP A 2 18.63 -10.18 -29.20
CA ASP A 2 19.53 -10.58 -28.12
C ASP A 2 20.45 -9.42 -27.75
N GLY A 3 20.55 -9.14 -26.45
CA GLY A 3 21.33 -8.03 -25.89
C GLY A 3 21.60 -8.30 -24.42
N THR A 4 22.55 -9.21 -24.21
CA THR A 4 23.05 -9.74 -22.94
C THR A 4 23.49 -8.66 -21.94
N GLY A 5 22.84 -8.64 -20.78
CA GLY A 5 23.38 -8.06 -19.55
C GLY A 5 23.45 -9.13 -18.47
N THR A 6 24.63 -9.73 -18.28
CA THR A 6 24.96 -10.70 -17.23
C THR A 6 24.87 -10.05 -15.84
N CYS A 7 23.66 -9.86 -15.33
CA CYS A 7 23.42 -9.51 -13.92
C CYS A 7 23.02 -10.74 -13.08
N SER A 8 23.43 -11.95 -13.48
CA SER A 8 23.13 -13.21 -12.78
C SER A 8 23.80 -13.34 -11.40
N LYS A 9 24.62 -12.37 -10.98
CA LYS A 9 25.24 -12.30 -9.64
C LYS A 9 24.88 -11.05 -8.83
N ILE A 10 24.14 -10.09 -9.41
CA ILE A 10 23.67 -8.93 -8.65
C ILE A 10 22.33 -9.31 -8.06
N LYS A 11 22.26 -9.51 -6.74
CA LYS A 11 21.01 -9.89 -6.05
C LYS A 11 19.86 -8.88 -6.26
N TYR A 12 20.14 -7.68 -6.77
CA TYR A 12 19.20 -6.57 -6.89
C TYR A 12 19.43 -5.79 -8.19
N CYS A 13 18.36 -5.54 -8.96
CA CYS A 13 18.47 -4.73 -10.18
C CYS A 13 18.54 -3.22 -9.86
N VAL A 14 19.12 -2.44 -10.78
CA VAL A 14 19.24 -0.97 -10.70
C VAL A 14 17.88 -0.28 -10.44
N ALA A 15 16.77 -0.90 -10.87
CA ALA A 15 15.43 -0.37 -10.60
C ALA A 15 15.01 -0.38 -9.13
N HIS A 16 15.65 -1.19 -8.27
CA HIS A 16 15.39 -1.24 -6.82
C HIS A 16 16.42 -0.46 -6.00
N GLN A 17 17.37 0.20 -6.68
CA GLN A 17 18.35 1.08 -6.07
C GLN A 17 17.78 2.51 -6.05
N THR A 18 17.80 3.15 -4.89
CA THR A 18 17.32 4.53 -4.69
C THR A 18 18.40 5.37 -4.04
N ILE A 19 18.35 6.67 -4.30
CA ILE A 19 19.16 7.67 -3.59
C ILE A 19 18.28 8.26 -2.48
N CYS A 20 18.89 8.54 -1.32
CA CYS A 20 18.21 9.28 -0.26
C CYS A 20 18.11 10.77 -0.66
N PRO A 21 16.89 11.33 -0.79
CA PRO A 21 16.68 12.72 -1.19
C PRO A 21 17.20 13.73 -0.15
N ASP A 22 17.23 13.36 1.14
CA ASP A 22 17.64 14.27 2.21
C ASP A 22 19.18 14.39 2.28
N CYS A 23 19.87 13.26 2.12
CA CYS A 23 21.33 13.21 2.11
C CYS A 23 21.93 13.68 0.78
N VAL A 24 21.23 13.51 -0.36
CA VAL A 24 21.69 14.02 -1.65
C VAL A 24 21.66 15.53 -1.74
N VAL A 25 20.68 16.17 -1.12
CA VAL A 25 20.58 17.63 -1.11
C VAL A 25 21.60 18.25 -0.14
N SER A 26 22.05 17.51 0.87
CA SER A 26 22.98 18.01 1.89
C SER A 26 24.47 17.80 1.57
N CYS A 27 24.82 17.33 0.37
CA CYS A 27 26.20 17.16 -0.15
C CYS A 27 27.18 16.35 0.73
N ASN A 28 26.72 15.71 1.79
CA ASN A 28 27.59 15.26 2.89
C ASN A 28 27.95 13.76 2.88
N VAL A 29 27.66 13.00 1.82
CA VAL A 29 27.98 11.56 1.86
C VAL A 29 28.17 10.89 0.50
N ASP A 30 29.15 9.98 0.44
CA ASP A 30 29.34 8.98 -0.61
C ASP A 30 28.02 8.24 -0.92
N TYR A 31 27.50 8.43 -2.14
CA TYR A 31 26.22 7.89 -2.57
C TYR A 31 26.30 6.39 -2.80
N SER A 32 26.18 5.62 -1.71
CA SER A 32 25.84 4.21 -1.80
C SER A 32 24.38 4.11 -2.22
N PHE A 33 24.10 3.58 -3.41
CA PHE A 33 22.74 3.24 -3.82
C PHE A 33 22.07 2.40 -2.72
N LEU A 34 21.04 2.95 -2.09
CA LEU A 34 20.28 2.27 -1.05
C LEU A 34 19.34 1.28 -1.72
N ARG A 35 19.12 0.12 -1.10
CA ARG A 35 18.01 -0.72 -1.53
C ARG A 35 16.72 -0.02 -1.12
N GLY A 36 15.66 -0.12 -1.93
CA GLY A 36 14.34 0.42 -1.56
C GLY A 36 13.77 -0.16 -0.25
N SER A 37 14.33 -1.26 0.26
CA SER A 37 14.02 -1.88 1.55
C SER A 37 14.93 -1.47 2.70
N ASP A 38 15.94 -0.64 2.45
CA ASP A 38 16.87 -0.16 3.48
C ASP A 38 16.46 1.23 3.98
N ASP A 39 16.85 1.50 5.21
CA ASP A 39 16.82 2.84 5.79
C ASP A 39 18.13 3.55 5.44
N CYS A 40 18.08 4.87 5.20
CA CYS A 40 19.30 5.65 5.02
C CYS A 40 20.15 5.60 6.30
N PRO A 41 21.41 5.18 6.24
CA PRO A 41 22.25 5.05 7.44
C PRO A 41 22.60 6.40 8.10
N HIS A 42 22.44 7.52 7.39
CA HIS A 42 22.79 8.85 7.90
C HIS A 42 21.60 9.58 8.54
N CYS A 43 20.46 9.63 7.86
CA CYS A 43 19.30 10.39 8.32
C CYS A 43 18.08 9.52 8.68
N GLY A 44 18.16 8.20 8.47
CA GLY A 44 17.05 7.28 8.75
C GLY A 44 15.90 7.35 7.75
N TRP A 45 16.04 8.08 6.64
CA TRP A 45 15.03 8.16 5.59
C TRP A 45 14.65 6.77 5.05
N LYS A 46 13.35 6.53 4.86
CA LYS A 46 12.81 5.27 4.36
C LYS A 46 12.13 5.47 3.01
N HIS A 47 12.49 4.69 2.01
CA HIS A 47 11.81 4.72 0.71
C HIS A 47 10.33 4.31 0.85
N LYS A 48 9.47 4.77 -0.08
CA LYS A 48 8.03 4.44 -0.09
C LYS A 48 7.75 2.93 -0.12
N ASP A 49 8.65 2.18 -0.75
CA ASP A 49 8.58 0.72 -0.86
C ASP A 49 9.36 -0.01 0.24
N HIS A 50 9.81 0.73 1.27
CA HIS A 50 10.33 0.13 2.49
C HIS A 50 9.28 -0.80 3.09
N LYS A 51 9.72 -1.94 3.64
CA LYS A 51 8.85 -3.00 4.18
C LYS A 51 7.82 -2.46 5.18
N ASP A 52 8.21 -1.48 5.99
CA ASP A 52 7.31 -0.87 7.00
C ASP A 52 6.19 -0.07 6.32
N ASN A 53 6.52 0.69 5.27
CA ASN A 53 5.57 1.48 4.51
C ASN A 53 4.63 0.59 3.68
N VAL A 54 5.15 -0.49 3.12
CA VAL A 54 4.33 -1.51 2.45
C VAL A 54 3.36 -2.17 3.43
N LYS A 55 3.83 -2.58 4.61
CA LYS A 55 2.96 -3.17 5.65
C LYS A 55 1.88 -2.20 6.10
N LYS A 56 2.24 -0.92 6.30
CA LYS A 56 1.27 0.11 6.67
C LYS A 56 0.17 0.25 5.62
N ARG A 57 0.54 0.37 4.33
CA ARG A 57 -0.42 0.41 3.21
C ARG A 57 -1.34 -0.80 3.18
N GLN A 58 -0.81 -2.01 3.37
CA GLN A 58 -1.62 -3.23 3.40
C GLN A 58 -2.62 -3.27 4.56
N ILE A 59 -2.25 -2.72 5.72
CA ILE A 59 -3.16 -2.63 6.89
C ILE A 59 -4.28 -1.62 6.59
N GLU A 60 -3.94 -0.47 6.03
CA GLU A 60 -4.90 0.56 5.65
C GLU A 60 -5.88 0.06 4.58
N GLU A 61 -5.39 -0.64 3.56
CA GLU A 61 -6.22 -1.24 2.52
C GLU A 61 -7.16 -2.31 3.09
N LYS A 62 -6.65 -3.19 3.97
CA LYS A 62 -7.49 -4.18 4.67
C LYS A 62 -8.58 -3.53 5.52
N LYS A 63 -8.27 -2.41 6.19
CA LYS A 63 -9.24 -1.66 6.98
C LYS A 63 -10.33 -1.06 6.09
N ALA A 64 -9.95 -0.41 4.99
CA ALA A 64 -10.88 0.17 4.03
C ALA A 64 -11.82 -0.88 3.42
N LEU A 65 -11.28 -2.05 3.04
CA LEU A 65 -12.08 -3.18 2.54
C LEU A 65 -13.09 -3.69 3.58
N LYS A 66 -12.67 -3.78 4.85
CA LYS A 66 -13.55 -4.20 5.95
C LYS A 66 -14.68 -3.19 6.19
N GLU A 67 -14.36 -1.90 6.19
CA GLU A 67 -15.36 -0.83 6.35
C GLU A 67 -16.36 -0.82 5.19
N ALA A 68 -15.88 -0.98 3.94
CA ALA A 68 -16.76 -1.10 2.77
C ALA A 68 -17.67 -2.34 2.83
N SER A 69 -17.15 -3.47 3.32
CA SER A 69 -17.96 -4.69 3.51
C SER A 69 -19.05 -4.49 4.56
N ASN A 70 -18.70 -3.89 5.71
CA ASN A 70 -19.67 -3.60 6.76
C ASN A 70 -20.78 -2.65 6.28
N ALA A 71 -20.43 -1.61 5.52
CA ALA A 71 -21.42 -0.68 4.96
C ALA A 71 -22.44 -1.41 4.05
N LYS A 72 -21.98 -2.35 3.22
CA LYS A 72 -22.86 -3.17 2.37
C LYS A 72 -23.79 -4.06 3.19
N VAL A 73 -23.30 -4.62 4.30
CA VAL A 73 -24.12 -5.45 5.20
C VAL A 73 -25.22 -4.64 5.85
N GLU A 74 -24.90 -3.45 6.36
CA GLU A 74 -25.88 -2.57 7.01
C GLU A 74 -26.92 -2.05 5.99
N GLU A 75 -26.49 -1.70 4.78
CA GLU A 75 -27.40 -1.34 3.68
C GLU A 75 -28.36 -2.51 3.35
N GLY A 76 -27.85 -3.74 3.29
CA GLY A 76 -28.66 -4.94 3.07
C GLY A 76 -29.72 -5.15 4.16
N LYS A 77 -29.35 -4.98 5.43
CA LYS A 77 -30.29 -5.06 6.56
C LYS A 77 -31.37 -4.00 6.47
N ALA A 78 -31.01 -2.75 6.14
CA ALA A 78 -31.96 -1.66 5.99
C ALA A 78 -32.96 -1.93 4.85
N LYS A 79 -32.50 -2.44 3.71
CA LYS A 79 -33.36 -2.83 2.59
C LYS A 79 -34.34 -3.93 2.97
N VAL A 80 -33.89 -4.96 3.68
CA VAL A 80 -34.76 -6.05 4.16
C VAL A 80 -35.81 -5.54 5.15
N ALA A 81 -35.42 -4.65 6.08
CA ALA A 81 -36.36 -4.04 7.01
C ALA A 81 -37.42 -3.19 6.29
N ALA A 82 -37.01 -2.39 5.29
CA ALA A 82 -37.93 -1.60 4.48
C ALA A 82 -38.91 -2.47 3.68
N GLN A 83 -38.44 -3.58 3.08
CA GLN A 83 -39.30 -4.53 2.38
C GLN A 83 -40.34 -5.17 3.31
N LYS A 84 -39.93 -5.58 4.53
CA LYS A 84 -40.84 -6.14 5.53
C LYS A 84 -41.89 -5.12 5.99
N ALA A 85 -41.49 -3.87 6.22
CA ALA A 85 -42.40 -2.79 6.58
C ALA A 85 -43.41 -2.50 5.46
N ALA A 86 -42.96 -2.43 4.21
CA ALA A 86 -43.82 -2.23 3.05
C ALA A 86 -44.83 -3.39 2.88
N ALA A 87 -44.38 -4.64 3.04
CA ALA A 87 -45.26 -5.80 2.97
C ALA A 87 -46.31 -5.84 4.11
N ALA A 88 -45.92 -5.44 5.32
CA ALA A 88 -46.84 -5.33 6.45
C ALA A 88 -47.88 -4.22 6.26
N ALA A 89 -47.49 -3.09 5.67
CA ALA A 89 -48.41 -2.00 5.33
C ALA A 89 -49.39 -2.39 4.22
N ALA A 90 -48.95 -3.16 3.21
CA ALA A 90 -49.79 -3.63 2.11
C ALA A 90 -50.89 -4.62 2.55
N ARG A 91 -50.67 -5.42 3.60
CA ARG A 91 -51.66 -6.37 4.13
C ARG A 91 -52.71 -5.75 5.06
N LYS A 92 -52.54 -4.48 5.45
CA LYS A 92 -53.50 -3.71 6.26
C LYS A 92 -54.42 -2.81 5.42
N LYS A 93 -54.23 -2.79 4.10
CA LYS A 93 -55.17 -2.23 3.12
C LYS A 93 -56.06 -3.35 2.59
#